data_AF-A0A238U4E6-F1
#
_entry.id   AF-A0A238U4E6-F1
#
_cell.length_a   1.000
_cell.length_b   1.000
_cell.length_c   1.000
_cell.angle_alpha   90.00
_cell.angle_beta   90.00
_cell.angle_gamma   90.00
#
_symmetry.space_group_name_H-M   'P 1'
#
loop_
_entity.id
_entity.type
_entity.pdbx_description
1 polymer ?
#
loop_
_entity_poly.entity_id
_entity_poly.type
_entity_poly.pdbx_seq_one_letter_code
_entity_poly.pdbx_strand_id
1 'polypeptide(L)'
;MRNSIVLFAFLFTSIFSFSQQKVTWDDLSKVTFTEKYYPKYDDNFLHPKFSESVKNLEGKVITITGYFLSLDPNAKIYILSKGPMSSCFFCGVGGPETAVELQFDTKQKYKTDTIVTVTGTLSLNDSDVEHFNYILSDCTVKIEE
;
A
#
# COMPACT_ATOMS: atom_id res chain seq x y z
N MET A 1 -52.40 -17.10 3.80
CA MET A 1 -51.39 -16.12 4.26
C MET A 1 -50.12 -16.82 4.73
N ARG A 2 -49.47 -17.63 3.88
CA ARG A 2 -48.33 -18.47 4.28
C ARG A 2 -47.28 -18.60 3.16
N ASN A 3 -47.06 -17.50 2.42
CA ASN A 3 -46.05 -17.43 1.37
C ASN A 3 -45.33 -16.07 1.28
N SER A 4 -45.72 -15.08 2.09
CA SER A 4 -45.17 -13.72 2.04
C SER A 4 -43.90 -13.54 2.88
N ILE A 5 -43.59 -14.47 3.79
CA ILE A 5 -42.44 -14.38 4.70
C ILE A 5 -41.13 -14.79 3.98
N VAL A 6 -41.22 -15.66 2.97
CA VAL A 6 -40.03 -16.12 2.21
C VAL A 6 -39.48 -15.03 1.28
N LEU A 7 -40.30 -14.07 0.85
CA LEU A 7 -39.85 -12.93 0.03
C LEU A 7 -39.04 -11.89 0.81
N PHE A 8 -39.16 -11.83 2.15
CA PHE A 8 -38.44 -10.85 2.95
C PHE A 8 -37.01 -11.29 3.30
N ALA A 9 -36.74 -12.60 3.28
CA ALA A 9 -35.42 -13.16 3.60
C ALA A 9 -34.40 -13.02 2.45
N PHE A 10 -34.86 -12.81 1.20
CA PHE A 10 -33.98 -12.69 0.03
C PHE A 10 -33.44 -11.26 -0.20
N LEU A 11 -33.87 -10.28 0.59
CA LEU A 11 -33.51 -8.86 0.44
C LEU A 11 -32.38 -8.40 1.37
N PHE A 12 -31.89 -9.25 2.27
CA PHE A 12 -30.88 -8.86 3.26
C PHE A 12 -29.43 -9.22 2.91
N THR A 13 -29.19 -9.92 1.80
CA THR A 13 -27.85 -10.40 1.42
C THR A 13 -27.04 -9.42 0.55
N SER A 14 -27.53 -8.20 0.30
CA SER A 14 -27.04 -7.35 -0.80
C SER A 14 -26.13 -6.17 -0.41
N ILE A 15 -25.56 -6.09 0.81
CA ILE A 15 -24.98 -4.81 1.28
C ILE A 15 -23.49 -4.82 1.69
N PHE A 16 -22.69 -5.76 1.19
CA PHE A 16 -21.23 -5.63 1.31
C PHE A 16 -20.54 -5.50 -0.05
N SER A 17 -20.98 -4.50 -0.82
CA SER A 17 -20.16 -4.00 -1.93
C SER A 17 -19.05 -3.13 -1.34
N PHE A 18 -17.92 -3.73 -0.98
CA PHE A 18 -16.69 -2.98 -0.71
C PHE A 18 -16.22 -2.36 -2.02
N SER A 19 -16.56 -1.09 -2.24
CA SER A 19 -15.97 -0.30 -3.33
C SER A 19 -14.47 -0.14 -3.07
N GLN A 20 -13.64 -0.36 -4.09
CA GLN A 20 -12.21 -0.09 -4.03
C GLN A 20 -12.01 1.39 -3.69
N GLN A 21 -11.27 1.68 -2.62
CA GLN A 21 -11.02 3.07 -2.21
C GLN A 21 -9.83 3.63 -2.98
N LYS A 22 -10.06 4.62 -3.84
CA LYS A 22 -8.96 5.34 -4.51
C LYS A 22 -8.19 6.16 -3.47
N VAL A 23 -6.88 5.97 -3.42
CA VAL A 23 -5.96 6.65 -2.51
C VAL A 23 -4.91 7.40 -3.33
N THR A 24 -4.53 8.59 -2.87
CA THR A 24 -3.49 9.40 -3.49
C THR A 24 -2.24 9.46 -2.61
N TRP A 25 -1.13 9.89 -3.20
CA TRP A 25 0.10 10.18 -2.44
C TRP A 25 -0.09 11.31 -1.41
N ASP A 26 -1.07 12.21 -1.59
CA ASP A 26 -1.39 13.23 -0.58
C ASP A 26 -2.01 12.58 0.67
N ASP A 27 -2.86 11.57 0.47
CA ASP A 27 -3.48 10.84 1.58
C ASP A 27 -2.42 10.11 2.41
N LEU A 28 -1.50 9.41 1.74
CA LEU A 28 -0.38 8.72 2.39
C LEU A 28 0.67 9.68 2.97
N SER A 29 0.72 10.95 2.54
CA SER A 29 1.64 11.93 3.10
C SER A 29 1.27 12.38 4.51
N LYS A 30 0.04 12.06 4.98
CA LYS A 30 -0.47 12.42 6.31
C LYS A 30 0.10 11.50 7.40
N VAL A 31 1.42 11.53 7.53
CA VAL A 31 2.23 10.79 8.50
C VAL A 31 3.34 11.71 9.00
N THR A 32 3.76 11.52 10.24
CA THR A 32 4.91 12.22 10.83
C THR A 32 5.94 11.20 11.28
N PHE A 33 7.21 11.60 11.35
CA PHE A 33 8.29 10.69 11.73
C PHE A 33 9.04 11.22 12.94
N THR A 34 9.43 10.30 13.81
CA THR A 34 10.32 10.56 14.94
C THR A 34 11.45 9.55 14.93
N GLU A 35 12.66 9.95 15.29
CA GLU A 35 13.76 9.00 15.46
C GLU A 35 13.50 8.10 16.67
N LYS A 36 13.75 6.80 16.50
CA LYS A 36 13.67 5.80 17.55
C LYS A 36 14.87 4.89 17.45
N TYR A 37 15.56 4.71 18.58
CA TYR A 37 16.69 3.79 18.67
C TYR A 37 16.20 2.33 18.69
N TYR A 38 16.81 1.48 17.87
CA TYR A 38 16.51 0.05 17.82
C TYR A 38 17.74 -0.75 18.26
N PRO A 39 17.76 -1.28 19.50
CA PRO A 39 18.94 -1.97 20.06
C PRO A 39 19.43 -3.16 19.24
N LYS A 40 18.53 -3.84 18.51
CA LYS A 40 18.88 -4.98 17.63
C LYS A 40 19.87 -4.56 16.52
N TYR A 41 19.78 -3.32 16.05
CA TYR A 41 20.57 -2.80 14.94
C TYR A 41 21.62 -1.78 15.40
N ASP A 42 21.61 -1.41 16.68
CA ASP A 42 22.45 -0.36 17.26
C ASP A 42 22.39 0.96 16.48
N ASP A 43 21.19 1.33 16.01
CA ASP A 43 20.99 2.50 15.16
C ASP A 43 19.61 3.15 15.38
N ASN A 44 19.46 4.39 14.93
CA ASN A 44 18.22 5.14 14.95
C ASN A 44 17.50 5.03 13.61
N PHE A 45 16.22 4.67 13.66
CA PHE A 45 15.36 4.61 12.48
C PHE A 45 14.19 5.59 12.62
N LEU A 46 13.67 6.03 11.48
CA LEU A 46 12.44 6.82 11.43
C LEU A 46 11.24 5.93 11.79
N HIS A 47 10.57 6.28 12.88
CA HIS A 47 9.35 5.62 13.34
C HIS A 47 8.12 6.43 12.89
N PRO A 48 7.20 5.85 12.10
CA PRO A 48 6.03 6.57 11.61
C PRO A 48 5.01 6.78 12.73
N LYS A 49 4.32 7.91 12.67
CA LYS A 49 3.09 8.18 13.40
C LYS A 49 2.02 8.59 12.39
N PHE A 50 1.21 7.61 12.01
CA PHE A 50 0.13 7.77 11.05
C PHE A 50 -1.00 8.66 11.60
N SER A 51 -1.52 9.55 10.77
CA SER A 51 -2.75 10.28 11.07
C SER A 51 -3.95 9.34 11.12
N GLU A 52 -5.05 9.79 11.73
CA GLU A 52 -6.29 9.02 11.78
C GLU A 52 -6.85 8.72 10.38
N SER A 53 -6.70 9.64 9.43
CA SER A 53 -7.11 9.39 8.05
C SER A 53 -6.34 8.26 7.38
N VAL A 54 -5.05 8.11 7.69
CA VAL A 54 -4.22 7.02 7.16
C VAL A 54 -4.54 5.71 7.88
N LYS A 55 -4.71 5.73 9.21
CA LYS A 55 -5.13 4.55 9.98
C LYS A 55 -6.46 3.98 9.51
N ASN A 56 -7.39 4.84 9.09
CA ASN A 56 -8.67 4.43 8.53
C ASN A 56 -8.54 3.69 7.17
N LEU A 57 -7.36 3.63 6.57
CA LEU A 57 -7.06 2.83 5.38
C LEU A 57 -6.56 1.42 5.72
N GLU A 58 -6.16 1.17 6.96
CA GLU A 58 -5.61 -0.12 7.40
C GLU A 58 -6.58 -1.28 7.10
N GLY A 59 -6.05 -2.34 6.50
CA GLY A 59 -6.78 -3.55 6.13
C GLY A 59 -7.78 -3.36 4.98
N LYS A 60 -7.86 -2.17 4.36
CA LYS A 60 -8.76 -1.93 3.23
C LYS A 60 -8.09 -2.25 1.90
N VAL A 61 -8.91 -2.67 0.94
CA VAL A 61 -8.51 -2.73 -0.47
C VAL A 61 -8.48 -1.31 -1.04
N ILE A 62 -7.28 -0.83 -1.35
CA ILE A 62 -7.07 0.50 -1.92
C ILE A 62 -6.54 0.40 -3.35
N THR A 63 -6.72 1.47 -4.12
CA THR A 63 -6.16 1.63 -5.46
C THR A 63 -5.31 2.89 -5.52
N ILE A 64 -4.05 2.76 -5.94
CA ILE A 64 -3.09 3.86 -6.03
C ILE A 64 -2.23 3.74 -7.29
N THR A 65 -1.90 4.88 -7.90
CA THR A 65 -1.07 4.96 -9.13
C THR A 65 0.31 5.50 -8.79
N GLY A 66 1.35 4.89 -9.36
CA GLY A 66 2.74 5.32 -9.18
C GLY A 66 3.71 4.65 -10.15
N TYR A 67 5.00 4.87 -9.92
CA TYR A 67 6.08 4.27 -10.68
C TYR A 67 6.41 2.90 -10.08
N PHE A 68 6.36 1.85 -10.90
CA PHE A 68 6.80 0.52 -10.51
C PHE A 68 8.32 0.46 -10.49
N LEU A 69 8.92 0.12 -9.36
CA LEU A 69 10.36 -0.04 -9.20
C LEU A 69 10.67 -1.50 -8.88
N SER A 70 11.52 -2.11 -9.71
CA SER A 70 12.01 -3.47 -9.51
C SER A 70 13.45 -3.40 -9.01
N LEU A 71 13.64 -3.47 -7.69
CA LEU A 71 14.97 -3.32 -7.07
C LEU A 71 15.77 -4.61 -7.18
N ASP A 72 15.14 -5.72 -6.81
CA ASP A 72 15.68 -7.06 -7.01
C ASP A 72 14.55 -7.99 -7.50
N PRO A 73 14.46 -8.25 -8.81
CA PRO A 73 13.46 -9.15 -9.36
C PRO A 73 13.62 -10.61 -8.92
N ASN A 74 14.80 -11.03 -8.44
CA ASN A 74 15.04 -12.40 -7.98
C ASN A 74 14.59 -12.56 -6.53
N ALA A 75 14.83 -11.55 -5.70
CA ALA A 75 14.31 -11.47 -4.33
C ALA A 75 12.85 -10.95 -4.24
N LYS A 76 12.21 -10.65 -5.37
CA LYS A 76 10.85 -10.08 -5.46
C LYS A 76 10.67 -8.76 -4.70
N ILE A 77 11.71 -7.92 -4.69
CA ILE A 77 11.67 -6.61 -4.03
C ILE A 77 11.09 -5.59 -5.01
N TYR A 78 9.82 -5.26 -4.80
CA TYR A 78 9.05 -4.35 -5.64
C TYR A 78 8.50 -3.18 -4.83
N ILE A 79 8.64 -1.98 -5.36
CA ILE A 79 8.18 -0.75 -4.70
C ILE A 79 7.31 0.02 -5.68
N LEU A 80 6.15 0.49 -5.22
CA LEU A 80 5.42 1.55 -5.88
C LEU A 80 5.93 2.88 -5.33
N SER A 81 6.41 3.76 -6.21
CA SER A 81 7.01 5.02 -5.84
C SER A 81 6.18 6.20 -6.35
N LYS A 82 6.12 7.28 -5.58
CA LYS A 82 5.50 8.56 -5.99
C LYS A 82 6.18 9.16 -7.23
N GLY A 83 7.49 8.97 -7.34
CA GLY A 83 8.32 9.46 -8.43
C GLY A 83 9.15 8.36 -9.10
N PRO A 84 9.82 8.65 -10.22
CA PRO A 84 10.70 7.70 -10.89
C PRO A 84 11.90 7.34 -10.01
N MET A 85 12.63 6.28 -10.38
CA MET A 85 13.81 5.78 -9.69
C MET A 85 14.81 6.88 -9.37
N SER A 86 15.06 7.81 -10.31
CA SER A 86 16.00 8.92 -10.14
C SER A 86 15.64 9.93 -9.03
N SER A 87 14.44 9.84 -8.47
CA SER A 87 13.95 10.69 -7.37
C SER A 87 13.27 9.87 -6.26
N CYS A 88 13.57 8.58 -6.18
CA CYS A 88 12.94 7.68 -5.21
C CYS A 88 13.43 7.95 -3.78
N PHE A 89 12.70 7.41 -2.78
CA PHE A 89 13.10 7.33 -1.39
C PHE A 89 14.57 6.90 -1.22
N PHE A 90 14.98 5.84 -1.92
CA PHE A 90 16.35 5.31 -1.85
C PHE A 90 17.42 6.26 -2.42
N CYS A 91 17.03 7.25 -3.20
CA CYS A 91 17.93 8.28 -3.71
C CYS A 91 18.04 9.49 -2.77
N GLY A 92 17.38 9.47 -1.61
CA GLY A 92 17.42 10.53 -0.60
C GLY A 92 16.60 11.78 -0.95
N VAL A 93 15.77 11.71 -2.00
CA VAL A 93 14.93 12.84 -2.46
C VAL A 93 13.52 12.77 -1.88
N GLY A 94 12.97 11.57 -1.69
CA GLY A 94 11.66 11.33 -1.07
C GLY A 94 11.78 10.83 0.36
N GLY A 95 10.77 11.10 1.20
CA GLY A 95 10.64 10.50 2.52
C GLY A 95 9.99 9.10 2.45
N PRO A 96 9.99 8.34 3.57
CA PRO A 96 9.40 6.99 3.62
C PRO A 96 7.93 6.96 3.20
N GLU A 97 7.22 8.07 3.28
CA GLU A 97 5.83 8.23 2.86
C GLU A 97 5.61 8.22 1.34
N THR A 98 6.69 8.26 0.56
CA THR A 98 6.67 8.28 -0.92
C THR A 98 6.86 6.91 -1.55
N ALA A 99 6.95 5.86 -0.74
CA ALA A 99 7.19 4.49 -1.17
C ALA A 99 6.18 3.53 -0.52
N VAL A 100 5.69 2.59 -1.31
CA VAL A 100 4.82 1.49 -0.87
C VAL A 100 5.46 0.18 -1.30
N GLU A 101 5.71 -0.71 -0.36
CA GLU A 101 6.18 -2.06 -0.65
C GLU A 101 5.05 -2.87 -1.31
N LEU A 102 5.37 -3.55 -2.39
CA LEU A 102 4.43 -4.40 -3.10
C LEU A 102 4.79 -5.86 -2.90
N GLN A 103 3.92 -6.60 -2.22
CA GLN A 103 4.07 -8.02 -1.99
C GLN A 103 3.23 -8.80 -3.01
N PHE A 104 3.93 -9.54 -3.88
CA PHE A 104 3.31 -10.39 -4.90
C PHE A 104 3.67 -11.86 -4.67
N ASP A 105 2.68 -12.74 -4.84
CA ASP A 105 2.90 -14.19 -4.82
C ASP A 105 3.87 -14.63 -5.93
N THR A 106 3.80 -13.97 -7.08
CA THR A 106 4.56 -14.30 -8.28
C THR A 106 5.52 -13.18 -8.70
N LYS A 107 6.57 -13.56 -9.43
CA LYS A 107 7.54 -12.61 -9.97
C LYS A 107 6.87 -11.72 -11.03
N GLN A 108 6.99 -10.41 -10.86
CA GLN A 108 6.47 -9.42 -11.80
C GLN A 108 7.50 -9.10 -12.89
N LYS A 109 7.00 -8.78 -14.10
CA LYS A 109 7.81 -8.52 -15.30
C LYS A 109 7.79 -7.05 -15.75
N TYR A 110 7.17 -6.17 -14.97
CA TYR A 110 7.11 -4.75 -15.27
C TYR A 110 8.51 -4.13 -15.21
N LYS A 111 8.79 -3.21 -16.14
CA LYS A 111 10.07 -2.49 -16.14
C LYS A 111 10.05 -1.43 -15.05
N THR A 112 11.20 -1.15 -14.46
CA THR A 112 11.37 0.02 -13.59
C THR A 112 10.91 1.28 -14.31
N ASP A 113 10.27 2.18 -13.56
CA ASP A 113 9.65 3.43 -14.01
C ASP A 113 8.41 3.28 -14.90
N THR A 114 7.89 2.06 -15.09
CA THR A 114 6.56 1.89 -15.68
C THR A 114 5.51 2.48 -14.75
N ILE A 115 4.65 3.37 -15.26
CA ILE A 115 3.54 3.89 -14.48
C ILE A 115 2.45 2.83 -14.41
N VAL A 116 2.07 2.47 -13.19
CA VAL A 116 1.06 1.44 -12.94
C VAL A 116 0.08 1.90 -11.90
N THR A 117 -1.16 1.42 -12.02
CA THR A 117 -2.17 1.45 -10.98
C THR A 117 -2.20 0.11 -10.29
N VAL A 118 -1.99 0.10 -8.98
CA VAL A 118 -2.03 -1.10 -8.14
C VAL A 118 -3.26 -1.06 -7.26
N THR A 119 -4.01 -2.15 -7.24
CA THR A 119 -5.06 -2.42 -6.26
C THR A 119 -4.61 -3.54 -5.34
N GLY A 120 -4.69 -3.36 -4.02
CA GLY A 120 -4.29 -4.37 -3.04
C GLY A 120 -4.77 -4.03 -1.63
N THR A 121 -4.55 -4.93 -0.68
CA THR A 121 -4.89 -4.72 0.73
C THR A 121 -3.77 -3.96 1.43
N LEU A 122 -4.06 -2.79 1.99
CA LEU A 122 -3.07 -1.97 2.69
C LEU A 122 -2.82 -2.49 4.10
N SER A 123 -1.54 -2.65 4.46
CA SER A 123 -1.08 -2.78 5.84
C SER A 123 -0.13 -1.62 6.18
N LEU A 124 -0.31 -1.06 7.36
CA LEU A 124 0.50 -0.04 7.98
C LEU A 124 1.51 -0.70 8.91
N ASN A 125 2.78 -0.42 8.68
CA ASN A 125 3.88 -0.93 9.49
C ASN A 125 4.56 0.21 10.23
N ASP A 126 4.60 0.12 11.56
CA ASP A 126 5.25 1.10 12.44
C ASP A 126 6.38 0.51 13.28
N SER A 127 6.62 -0.80 13.16
CA SER A 127 7.41 -1.54 14.14
C SER A 127 8.51 -2.41 13.52
N ASP A 128 8.36 -2.82 12.26
CA ASP A 128 9.37 -3.61 11.56
C ASP A 128 10.21 -2.73 10.63
N VAL A 129 11.47 -2.52 11.00
CA VAL A 129 12.42 -1.68 10.23
C VAL A 129 12.94 -2.36 8.96
N GLU A 130 12.67 -3.67 8.78
CA GLU A 130 13.04 -4.41 7.57
C GLU A 130 11.98 -4.25 6.45
N HIS A 131 10.81 -3.68 6.78
CA HIS A 131 9.71 -3.44 5.86
C HIS A 131 9.36 -1.95 5.74
N PHE A 132 8.68 -1.59 4.65
CA PHE A 132 8.20 -0.22 4.44
C PHE A 132 7.02 0.11 5.36
N ASN A 133 6.76 1.40 5.56
CA ASN A 133 5.62 1.86 6.37
C ASN A 133 4.26 1.54 5.75
N TYR A 134 4.23 1.40 4.42
CA TYR A 134 3.05 1.06 3.64
C TYR A 134 3.34 -0.20 2.83
N ILE A 135 2.50 -1.21 3.00
CA ILE A 135 2.64 -2.50 2.34
C ILE A 135 1.32 -2.83 1.64
N LEU A 136 1.37 -3.21 0.37
CA LEU A 136 0.24 -3.77 -0.35
C LEU A 136 0.43 -5.26 -0.58
N SER A 137 -0.51 -6.06 -0.09
CA SER A 137 -0.64 -7.48 -0.42
C SER A 137 -1.78 -7.71 -1.41
N ASP A 138 -1.89 -8.94 -1.93
CA ASP A 138 -2.96 -9.37 -2.84
C ASP A 138 -3.09 -8.46 -4.08
N CYS A 139 -1.93 -8.00 -4.56
CA CYS A 139 -1.84 -6.93 -5.54
C CYS A 139 -2.31 -7.36 -6.93
N THR A 140 -3.18 -6.56 -7.53
CA THR A 140 -3.52 -6.55 -8.96
C THR A 140 -2.97 -5.29 -9.60
N VAL A 141 -2.26 -5.42 -10.72
CA VAL A 141 -1.58 -4.30 -11.39
C VAL A 141 -2.19 -4.07 -12.77
N LYS A 142 -2.47 -2.80 -13.07
CA LYS A 142 -2.84 -2.30 -14.39
C LYS A 142 -1.76 -1.33 -14.86
N ILE A 143 -1.24 -1.52 -16.07
CA ILE A 143 -0.31 -0.57 -16.69
C ILE A 143 -1.13 0.65 -17.17
N GLU A 144 -0.64 1.85 -16.89
CA GLU A 144 -1.19 3.08 -17.49
C GLU A 144 -0.49 3.31 -18.84
N GLU A 145 -1.28 3.52 -19.90
CA GLU A 145 -0.80 3.78 -21.27
C GLU A 145 -0.40 5.24 -21.49
#